data_AF-A0A7C4CHC3-F1
#
_entry.id   AF-A0A7C4CHC3-F1
#
_cell.length_a   1.000
_cell.length_b   1.000
_cell.length_c   1.000
_cell.angle_alpha   90.00
_cell.angle_beta   90.00
_cell.angle_gamma   90.00
#
_symmetry.space_group_name_H-M   'P 1'
#
loop_
_entity.id
_entity.type
_entity.pdbx_description
1 polymer ?
#
loop_
_entity_poly.entity_id
_entity_poly.type
_entity_poly.pdbx_seq_one_letter_code
_entity_poly.pdbx_strand_id
1 'polypeptide(L)' 'RIGLINRVVKHESLEEETRNLAMKIAERPPVAISIYKALLNGQKYDAESLAFGLVFSTEDSSEGINAFLEKRKPEFKGR' A
#
# COMPACT_ATOMS: atom_id res chain seq x y z
N ARG A 1 6.33 -19.82 -15.25
CA ARG A 1 5.45 -19.46 -14.10
C ARG A 1 4.29 -18.63 -14.64
N ILE A 2 3.04 -18.92 -14.26
CA ILE A 2 1.83 -18.32 -14.87
C ILE A 2 1.19 -17.19 -14.05
N GLY A 3 1.84 -16.74 -12.96
CA GLY A 3 1.33 -15.63 -12.13
C GLY A 3 0.27 -16.01 -11.09
N LEU A 4 -0.04 -17.30 -10.88
CA LEU A 4 -1.02 -17.75 -9.89
C LEU A 4 -0.60 -17.45 -8.44
N ILE A 5 0.71 -17.49 -8.16
CA ILE A 5 1.27 -17.22 -6.82
C ILE A 5 2.47 -16.28 -6.93
N ASN A 6 2.63 -15.41 -5.93
CA ASN A 6 3.70 -14.40 -5.90
C ASN A 6 5.05 -15.01 -5.52
N ARG A 7 5.08 -15.93 -4.55
CA ARG A 7 6.32 -16.51 -4.00
C ARG A 7 6.10 -17.95 -3.54
N VAL A 8 7.16 -18.76 -3.63
CA VAL A 8 7.24 -20.10 -3.05
C VAL A 8 8.36 -20.07 -2.02
N VAL A 9 8.07 -20.56 -0.81
CA VAL A 9 8.99 -20.63 0.33
C VAL A 9 8.95 -22.04 0.93
N LYS A 10 9.93 -22.37 1.78
CA LYS A 10 9.86 -23.61 2.57
C LYS A 10 8.64 -23.58 3.48
N HIS A 11 8.07 -24.74 3.77
CA HIS A 11 6.89 -24.86 4.63
C HIS A 11 7.10 -24.20 6.01
N GLU A 12 8.25 -24.45 6.64
CA GLU A 12 8.64 -23.87 7.94
C GLU A 12 8.71 -22.34 7.95
N SER A 13 8.91 -21.69 6.79
CA SER A 13 9.01 -20.24 6.68
C SER A 13 7.71 -19.59 6.20
N LEU A 14 6.66 -20.37 5.91
CA LEU A 14 5.43 -19.86 5.28
C LEU A 14 4.74 -18.81 6.16
N GLU A 15 4.62 -19.08 7.46
CA GLU A 15 3.96 -18.17 8.39
C GLU A 15 4.72 -16.86 8.52
N GLU A 16 6.05 -16.93 8.73
CA GLU A 16 6.92 -15.77 8.87
C GLU A 16 6.87 -14.88 7.62
N GLU A 17 7.03 -15.46 6.44
CA GLU A 17 7.01 -14.72 5.16
C GLU A 17 5.64 -14.08 4.89
N THR A 18 4.56 -14.80 5.21
CA THR A 18 3.18 -14.28 5.08
C THR A 18 2.97 -13.09 6.03
N ARG A 19 3.39 -13.21 7.28
CA ARG A 19 3.25 -12.15 8.29
C ARG A 19 4.11 -10.94 7.96
N ASN A 20 5.34 -11.15 7.50
CA ASN A 20 6.23 -10.08 7.05
C ASN A 20 5.62 -9.30 5.88
N LEU A 21 4.99 -9.98 4.92
CA LEU A 21 4.29 -9.30 3.82
C LEU A 21 3.09 -8.51 4.34
N ALA A 22 2.27 -9.11 5.20
CA ALA A 22 1.10 -8.45 5.78
C ALA A 22 1.48 -7.18 6.55
N MET A 23 2.52 -7.25 7.37
CA MET A 23 3.03 -6.10 8.14
C MET A 23 3.52 -4.98 7.21
N LYS A 24 4.27 -5.30 6.15
CA LYS A 24 4.73 -4.29 5.17
C LYS A 24 3.58 -3.53 4.51
N ILE A 25 2.45 -4.21 4.26
CA ILE A 25 1.24 -3.59 3.72
C ILE A 25 0.53 -2.78 4.80
N ALA A 26 0.45 -3.29 6.04
CA ALA A 26 -0.17 -2.60 7.17
C ALA A 26 0.54 -1.29 7.55
N GLU A 27 1.84 -1.17 7.27
CA GLU A 27 2.63 0.05 7.44
C GLU A 27 2.34 1.14 6.37
N ARG A 28 1.44 0.92 5.42
CA ARG A 28 1.13 1.87 4.34
C ARG A 28 -0.09 2.73 4.68
N PRO A 29 -0.30 3.88 4.01
CA PRO A 29 -1.48 4.71 4.22
C PRO A 29 -2.78 3.94 3.95
N PRO A 30 -3.65 3.74 4.96
CA PRO A 30 -4.86 2.93 4.80
C PRO A 30 -5.79 3.39 3.67
N VAL A 31 -5.94 4.71 3.51
CA VAL A 31 -6.79 5.30 2.47
C VAL A 31 -6.21 5.00 1.07
N ALA A 32 -4.90 5.20 0.88
CA ALA A 32 -4.24 4.94 -0.39
C ALA A 32 -4.30 3.45 -0.79
N ILE A 33 -4.08 2.53 0.17
CA ILE A 33 -4.19 1.08 -0.08
C ILE A 33 -5.61 0.69 -0.51
N SER A 34 -6.62 1.27 0.15
CA SER A 34 -8.03 0.97 -0.16
C SER A 34 -8.41 1.44 -1.56
N ILE A 35 -8.04 2.67 -1.93
CA ILE A 35 -8.26 3.24 -3.25
C ILE A 35 -7.51 2.44 -4.33
N TYR A 36 -6.23 2.12 -4.09
CA TYR A 36 -5.42 1.33 -5.02
C TYR A 36 -6.04 -0.05 -5.30
N LYS A 37 -6.49 -0.75 -4.25
CA LYS A 37 -7.16 -2.05 -4.38
C LYS A 37 -8.47 -1.93 -5.17
N ALA A 38 -9.24 -0.86 -4.98
CA ALA A 38 -10.45 -0.61 -5.75
C ALA A 38 -10.16 -0.36 -7.24
N LEU A 39 -9.12 0.42 -7.56
CA LEU A 39 -8.69 0.67 -8.94
C LEU A 39 -8.26 -0.62 -9.66
N LEU A 40 -7.46 -1.46 -9.00
CA LEU A 40 -7.01 -2.73 -9.58
C LEU A 40 -8.17 -3.68 -9.91
N ASN A 41 -9.18 -3.75 -9.04
CA ASN A 41 -10.37 -4.57 -9.26
C ASN A 41 -11.32 -3.97 -10.30
N GLY A 42 -11.30 -2.64 -10.47
CA GLY A 42 -12.22 -1.91 -11.35
C GLY A 42 -11.73 -1.69 -12.78
N GLN A 43 -10.43 -1.84 -13.06
CA GLN A 43 -9.79 -1.59 -14.36
C GLN A 43 -10.28 -0.31 -15.08
N LYS A 44 -10.26 0.83 -14.37
CA LYS A 44 -10.57 2.13 -14.97
C LYS A 44 -9.37 3.07 -14.83
N TYR A 45 -8.50 3.06 -15.83
CA TYR A 45 -7.35 3.98 -15.92
C TYR A 45 -7.81 5.45 -15.84
N ASP A 46 -8.99 5.77 -16.38
CA ASP A 46 -9.58 7.11 -16.32
C ASP A 46 -9.89 7.59 -14.90
N ALA A 47 -10.03 6.66 -13.94
CA ALA A 47 -10.26 6.98 -12.54
C ALA A 47 -8.95 7.19 -11.75
N GLU A 48 -7.79 6.84 -12.32
CA GLU A 48 -6.50 6.94 -11.61
C GLU A 48 -6.14 8.38 -11.28
N SER A 49 -6.32 9.33 -12.21
CA SER A 49 -6.02 10.74 -11.95
C SER A 49 -6.91 11.35 -10.85
N LEU A 50 -8.19 10.96 -10.81
CA LEU A 50 -9.12 11.38 -9.75
C LEU A 50 -8.73 10.75 -8.41
N ALA A 51 -8.43 9.46 -8.41
CA ALA A 51 -7.96 8.72 -7.23
C ALA A 51 -6.65 9.30 -6.68
N PHE A 52 -5.73 9.70 -7.56
CA PHE A 52 -4.51 10.38 -7.17
C PHE A 52 -4.82 11.68 -6.42
N GLY A 53 -5.72 12.52 -6.94
CA GLY A 53 -6.16 13.74 -6.26
C GLY A 53 -6.76 13.47 -4.87
N LEU A 54 -7.59 12.44 -4.74
CA LEU A 54 -8.18 12.02 -3.46
C LEU A 54 -7.14 11.51 -2.46
N VAL A 55 -6.16 10.73 -2.90
CA VAL A 55 -5.06 10.28 -2.03
C VAL A 55 -4.22 11.48 -1.62
N PHE A 56 -3.91 12.38 -2.55
CA PHE A 56 -3.05 13.53 -2.28
C PHE A 56 -3.66 14.53 -1.28
N SER A 57 -4.98 14.55 -1.14
CA SER A 57 -5.69 15.38 -0.16
C SER A 57 -5.75 14.81 1.25
N THR A 58 -5.17 13.64 1.51
CA THR A 58 -5.15 13.01 2.86
C THR A 58 -4.06 13.60 3.76
N GLU A 59 -4.25 13.53 5.09
CA GLU A 59 -3.18 13.85 6.06
C GLU A 59 -1.99 12.91 5.86
N ASP A 60 -2.25 11.64 5.58
CA ASP A 60 -1.22 10.62 5.34
C ASP A 60 -0.32 10.93 4.14
N SER A 61 -0.85 11.57 3.09
CA SER A 61 -0.05 12.04 1.95
C SER A 61 0.95 13.11 2.39
N SER A 62 0.49 14.10 3.16
CA SER A 62 1.33 15.17 3.69
C SER A 62 2.40 14.63 4.64
N GLU A 63 2.01 13.71 5.53
CA GLU A 63 2.92 13.02 6.44
C GLU A 63 3.97 12.19 5.68
N GLY A 64 3.57 11.45 4.64
CA GLY A 64 4.49 10.67 3.81
C GLY A 64 5.56 11.55 3.14
N ILE A 65 5.15 12.70 2.61
CA ILE A 65 6.06 13.69 2.00
C ILE A 65 7.01 14.26 3.06
N ASN A 66 6.48 14.71 4.20
CA ASN A 66 7.28 15.31 5.27
C ASN A 66 8.27 14.32 5.87
N ALA A 67 7.81 13.10 6.20
CA ALA A 67 8.68 12.05 6.72
C ALA A 67 9.81 11.67 5.76
N PHE A 68 9.53 11.65 4.44
CA PHE A 68 10.54 11.44 3.42
C PHE A 68 11.59 12.55 3.41
N LEU A 69 11.16 13.82 3.41
CA LEU A 69 12.05 14.99 3.44
C LEU A 69 12.90 15.03 4.72
N GLU A 70 12.31 14.67 5.86
CA GLU A 70 12.94 14.61 7.18
C GLU A 70 13.76 13.32 7.42
N LYS A 71 13.75 12.37 6.48
CA LYS A 71 14.43 11.07 6.58
C LYS A 71 14.03 10.25 7.82
N ARG A 72 12.76 10.33 8.21
CA ARG A 72 12.18 9.54 9.31
C ARG A 72 11.12 8.57 8.79
N LYS A 73 10.68 7.66 9.65
CA LYS A 73 9.54 6.80 9.34
C LYS A 73 8.23 7.61 9.42
N PRO A 74 7.31 7.44 8.47
CA PRO A 74 6.00 8.08 8.52
C PRO A 74 5.08 7.39 9.55
N GLU A 75 4.19 8.17 10.15
CA GLU A 75 3.12 7.68 11.02
C GLU A 75 1.75 7.91 10.38
N PHE A 76 1.25 6.91 9.66
CA PHE A 76 -0.05 7.00 9.00
C PHE A 76 -1.22 6.78 9.97
N LYS A 77 -2.24 7.63 9.86
CA LYS A 77 -3.44 7.64 10.72
C LYS A 77 -4.72 7.25 9.99
N GLY A 78 -4.67 7.07 8.66
CA GLY A 78 -5.81 6.62 7.87
C GLY A 78 -6.83 7.71 7.57
N ARG A 79 -6.37 8.95 7.41
CA ARG A 79 -7.19 10.12 7.07
C ARG A 79 -6.39 11.11 6.24
#